data_AF-A0A6N9Q5S2-F1
#
_entry.id   AF-A0A6N9Q5S2-F1
#
_cell.length_a   1.000
_cell.length_b   1.000
_cell.length_c   1.000
_cell.angle_alpha   90.00
_cell.angle_beta   90.00
_cell.angle_gamma   90.00
#
_symmetry.space_group_name_H-M   'P 1'
#
loop_
_entity.id
_entity.type
_entity.pdbx_description
1 polymer ?
#
loop_
_entity_poly.entity_id
_entity_poly.type
_entity_poly.pdbx_seq_one_letter_code
_entity_poly.pdbx_strand_id
1 'polypeptide(L)'
;MKKILLFVLCGLVLGFGLPNDAGAIEQSTETYSAEEKLALVTKYAPRIWFDDEEEYFPSSVEWSAQYMERYQPSGSNEYSLQTIEELNDAEDVLDFFSGDLDNARIYAGWREAGPNTIDIKYYIWYPYNRGKLPSNIDWLLGSLLSEYGHHVGDWEGMQIRLVNGKPMQVQLNYHSSNKQYNWTDFETVDETHIVTYSAKGSHGTWKDPGDHVYNDLYIDELVDETSQGTAWDTWNAVEAYDFDLQEGLSNTSWPAWLSSNNTWTESGKDPSDPLSGGVHRWGNLEQDCNIFDLCVLSSGPSGPNENSNWTNAFGDPATSLFNVAFLSAHGKYLVAENDGNDDVNANRGNVYSWEKFNIKVVDSPDGSSCILNGDIVNIET
;
A
#
# COMPACT_ATOMS: atom_id res chain seq x y z
N MET A 1 14.49 -13.67 -40.20
CA MET A 1 14.91 -12.55 -39.32
C MET A 1 15.10 -11.31 -40.17
N LYS A 2 14.06 -10.45 -40.26
CA LYS A 2 14.15 -9.17 -40.95
C LYS A 2 14.31 -8.09 -39.88
N LYS A 3 15.48 -7.43 -39.86
CA LYS A 3 15.72 -6.21 -39.10
C LYS A 3 14.95 -5.07 -39.77
N ILE A 4 14.14 -4.34 -39.00
CA ILE A 4 13.55 -3.08 -39.44
C ILE A 4 14.57 -1.99 -39.13
N LEU A 5 15.08 -1.34 -40.17
CA LEU A 5 16.04 -0.25 -40.11
C LEU A 5 15.27 1.04 -40.36
N LEU A 6 15.21 1.91 -39.35
CA LEU A 6 14.61 3.23 -39.48
C LEU A 6 15.70 4.23 -39.90
N PHE A 7 15.62 4.73 -41.13
CA PHE A 7 16.49 5.81 -41.61
C PHE A 7 15.81 7.16 -41.33
N VAL A 8 16.41 7.98 -40.46
CA VAL A 8 16.19 9.43 -40.44
C VAL A 8 17.40 10.07 -41.13
N LEU A 9 17.14 10.75 -42.25
CA LEU A 9 18.16 11.52 -42.97
C LEU A 9 18.51 12.76 -42.13
N CYS A 10 19.76 12.85 -41.66
CA CYS A 10 20.35 14.12 -41.25
C CYS A 10 21.62 14.36 -42.06
N GLY A 11 21.72 15.55 -42.63
CA GLY A 11 22.71 15.92 -43.63
C GLY A 11 24.14 15.96 -43.10
N LEU A 12 25.07 15.78 -44.04
CA LEU A 12 26.51 15.93 -43.90
C LEU A 12 26.86 17.33 -43.37
N VAL A 13 27.56 17.40 -42.23
CA VAL A 13 28.46 18.53 -41.90
C VAL A 13 29.80 17.95 -41.48
N LEU A 14 30.83 18.23 -42.28
CA LEU A 14 32.22 18.01 -41.96
C LEU A 14 32.75 19.20 -41.13
N GLY A 15 33.44 18.90 -40.02
CA GLY A 15 34.58 19.68 -39.57
C GLY A 15 34.40 20.57 -38.33
N PHE A 16 35.25 20.26 -37.34
CA PHE A 16 35.90 21.12 -36.34
C PHE A 16 35.18 21.45 -35.02
N GLY A 17 35.74 20.86 -33.94
CA GLY A 17 35.80 21.43 -32.58
C GLY A 17 34.51 21.38 -31.77
N LEU A 18 34.34 20.37 -30.92
CA LEU A 18 33.35 20.42 -29.84
C LEU A 18 33.89 21.32 -28.72
N PRO A 19 33.19 22.39 -28.33
CA PRO A 19 33.27 22.90 -26.96
C PRO A 19 32.61 21.87 -26.04
N ASN A 20 33.27 21.58 -24.91
CA ASN A 20 32.65 20.91 -23.78
C ASN A 20 31.53 21.81 -23.26
N ASP A 21 30.30 21.60 -23.70
CA ASP A 21 29.10 21.99 -22.98
C ASP A 21 28.09 20.87 -23.20
N ALA A 22 28.31 19.76 -22.49
CA ALA A 22 27.21 18.91 -22.07
C ALA A 22 26.38 19.77 -21.11
N GLY A 23 25.42 20.51 -21.65
CA GLY A 23 24.35 21.09 -20.86
C GLY A 23 23.73 19.94 -20.09
N ALA A 24 23.96 19.92 -18.78
CA ALA A 24 23.22 19.06 -17.88
C ALA A 24 21.75 19.32 -18.17
N ILE A 25 21.03 18.29 -18.61
CA ILE A 25 19.58 18.32 -18.64
C ILE A 25 19.20 18.38 -17.16
N GLU A 26 18.75 19.55 -16.72
CA GLU A 26 18.20 19.75 -15.38
C GLU A 26 17.02 18.79 -15.26
N GLN A 27 17.21 17.71 -14.50
CA GLN A 27 16.13 16.88 -13.98
C GLN A 27 15.17 17.87 -13.30
N SER A 28 13.90 17.92 -13.71
CA SER A 28 12.95 18.83 -13.08
C SER A 28 12.82 18.48 -11.61
N THR A 29 13.57 19.17 -10.76
CA THR A 29 13.38 19.17 -9.31
C THR A 29 12.17 20.06 -9.05
N GLU A 30 10.96 19.61 -9.39
CA GLU A 30 9.78 20.21 -8.79
C GLU A 30 9.83 19.84 -7.30
N THR A 31 10.46 20.71 -6.51
CA THR A 31 10.51 20.58 -5.07
C THR A 31 9.14 20.95 -4.53
N TYR A 32 8.34 19.93 -4.20
CA TYR A 32 7.05 20.14 -3.53
C TYR A 32 7.28 20.74 -2.14
N SER A 33 6.59 21.86 -1.83
CA SER A 33 6.56 22.40 -0.47
C SER A 33 5.78 21.46 0.47
N ALA A 34 5.98 21.56 1.78
CA ALA A 34 5.23 20.75 2.75
C ALA A 34 3.70 20.97 2.60
N GLU A 35 3.27 22.20 2.28
CA GLU A 35 1.88 22.53 2.00
C GLU A 35 1.35 21.86 0.73
N GLU A 36 2.16 21.79 -0.34
CA GLU A 36 1.78 21.12 -1.59
C GLU A 36 1.67 19.61 -1.39
N LYS A 37 2.62 19.02 -0.65
CA LYS A 37 2.58 17.60 -0.27
C LYS A 37 1.30 17.29 0.50
N LEU A 38 1.03 18.06 1.56
CA LEU A 38 -0.17 17.89 2.37
C LEU A 38 -1.46 18.07 1.55
N ALA A 39 -1.50 19.05 0.65
CA ALA A 39 -2.66 19.30 -0.19
C ALA A 39 -2.97 18.10 -1.10
N LEU A 40 -1.96 17.50 -1.72
CA LEU A 40 -2.13 16.31 -2.57
C LEU A 40 -2.52 15.07 -1.75
N VAL A 41 -1.85 14.83 -0.62
CA VAL A 41 -2.16 13.73 0.30
C VAL A 41 -3.59 13.83 0.83
N THR A 42 -4.05 15.04 1.17
CA THR A 42 -5.42 15.24 1.66
C THR A 42 -6.44 15.10 0.54
N LYS A 43 -6.13 15.65 -0.65
CA LYS A 43 -7.01 15.60 -1.82
C LYS A 43 -7.32 14.18 -2.27
N TYR A 44 -6.36 13.26 -2.19
CA TYR A 44 -6.54 11.89 -2.67
C TYR A 44 -6.76 10.87 -1.54
N ALA A 45 -6.96 11.32 -0.29
CA ALA A 45 -7.29 10.42 0.81
C ALA A 45 -8.63 9.70 0.54
N PRO A 46 -8.74 8.39 0.78
CA PRO A 46 -9.90 7.57 0.37
C PRO A 46 -11.16 7.88 1.20
N ARG A 47 -12.32 7.50 0.67
CA ARG A 47 -13.48 7.14 1.49
C ARG A 47 -13.39 5.65 1.80
N ILE A 48 -13.63 5.28 3.05
CA ILE A 48 -13.64 3.89 3.49
C ILE A 48 -15.04 3.55 4.00
N TRP A 49 -15.61 2.45 3.53
CA TRP A 49 -16.77 1.83 4.15
C TRP A 49 -16.31 0.71 5.09
N PHE A 50 -16.70 0.79 6.34
CA PHE A 50 -16.69 -0.34 7.25
C PHE A 50 -17.93 -1.17 7.02
N ASP A 51 -17.80 -2.48 7.21
CA ASP A 51 -18.92 -3.42 7.15
C ASP A 51 -20.06 -3.00 8.10
N ASP A 52 -21.31 -3.34 7.76
CA ASP A 52 -22.49 -2.96 8.54
C ASP A 52 -22.58 -3.68 9.90
N GLU A 53 -21.82 -4.75 10.06
CA GLU A 53 -21.62 -5.48 11.32
C GLU A 53 -20.21 -5.29 11.93
N GLU A 54 -19.47 -4.25 11.52
CA GLU A 54 -18.17 -3.94 12.13
C GLU A 54 -18.30 -3.53 13.60
N GLU A 55 -17.43 -4.09 14.45
CA GLU A 55 -17.33 -3.81 15.88
C GLU A 55 -15.95 -3.26 16.29
N TYR A 56 -14.92 -3.43 15.44
CA TYR A 56 -13.52 -3.09 15.69
C TYR A 56 -13.09 -1.94 14.78
N PHE A 57 -13.46 -0.72 15.17
CA PHE A 57 -13.17 0.47 14.38
C PHE A 57 -11.72 0.94 14.55
N PRO A 58 -11.19 1.77 13.64
CA PRO A 58 -9.87 2.36 13.82
C PRO A 58 -9.82 3.35 14.98
N SER A 59 -8.61 3.72 15.36
CA SER A 59 -8.34 4.79 16.33
C SER A 59 -7.08 5.57 15.93
N SER A 60 -6.68 6.54 16.75
CA SER A 60 -5.31 7.05 16.69
C SER A 60 -4.37 6.16 17.52
N VAL A 61 -3.11 6.09 17.12
CA VAL A 61 -2.02 5.47 17.88
C VAL A 61 -1.90 6.11 19.26
N GLU A 62 -2.00 7.43 19.35
CA GLU A 62 -1.92 8.19 20.59
C GLU A 62 -3.05 7.85 21.58
N TRP A 63 -4.25 7.54 21.06
CA TRP A 63 -5.35 7.07 21.88
C TRP A 63 -5.10 5.64 22.37
N SER A 64 -4.73 4.72 21.48
CA SER A 64 -4.46 3.32 21.86
C SER A 64 -3.29 3.17 22.83
N ALA A 65 -2.29 4.06 22.75
CA ALA A 65 -1.14 4.07 23.64
C ALA A 65 -1.50 4.24 25.12
N GLN A 66 -2.72 4.68 25.45
CA GLN A 66 -3.19 4.75 26.85
C GLN A 66 -3.48 3.38 27.46
N TYR A 67 -3.68 2.36 26.61
CA TYR A 67 -4.03 0.99 26.99
C TYR A 67 -2.90 -0.01 26.71
N MET A 68 -1.78 0.48 26.21
CA MET A 68 -0.64 -0.33 25.79
C MET A 68 0.62 0.14 26.50
N GLU A 69 1.57 -0.77 26.65
CA GLU A 69 2.93 -0.45 27.09
C GLU A 69 3.95 -1.02 26.11
N ARG A 70 5.12 -0.39 26.08
CA ARG A 70 6.26 -0.87 25.32
C ARG A 70 7.18 -1.72 26.19
N TYR A 71 7.64 -2.84 25.66
CA TYR A 71 8.49 -3.78 26.39
C TYR A 71 9.45 -4.50 25.45
N GLN A 72 10.49 -5.13 26.00
CA GLN A 72 11.37 -6.00 25.24
C GLN A 72 11.01 -7.47 25.55
N PRO A 73 10.47 -8.23 24.59
CA PRO A 73 10.19 -9.65 24.77
C PRO A 73 11.44 -10.42 25.19
N SER A 74 11.24 -11.51 25.94
CA SER A 74 12.37 -12.33 26.42
C SER A 74 13.21 -12.84 25.25
N GLY A 75 14.51 -12.53 25.25
CA GLY A 75 15.43 -12.92 24.18
C GLY A 75 15.53 -11.95 23.00
N SER A 76 14.79 -10.83 23.01
CA SER A 76 14.93 -9.74 22.05
C SER A 76 15.51 -8.48 22.69
N ASN A 77 16.19 -7.65 21.90
CA ASN A 77 16.58 -6.28 22.24
C ASN A 77 15.70 -5.23 21.55
N GLU A 78 14.73 -5.67 20.77
CA GLU A 78 13.76 -4.83 20.07
C GLU A 78 12.54 -4.63 20.95
N TYR A 79 11.98 -3.44 20.93
CA TYR A 79 10.79 -3.08 21.67
C TYR A 79 9.54 -3.46 20.89
N SER A 80 8.57 -4.08 21.56
CA SER A 80 7.22 -4.37 21.04
C SER A 80 6.18 -3.75 21.97
N LEU A 81 4.93 -3.66 21.52
CA LEU A 81 3.80 -3.24 22.35
C LEU A 81 3.07 -4.44 22.92
N GLN A 82 2.40 -4.27 24.06
CA GLN A 82 1.42 -5.20 24.59
C GLN A 82 0.33 -4.44 25.32
N THR A 83 -0.83 -5.06 25.53
CA THR A 83 -1.88 -4.52 26.41
C THR A 83 -1.36 -4.33 27.84
N ILE A 84 -1.78 -3.26 28.51
CA ILE A 84 -1.56 -3.06 29.95
C ILE A 84 -2.48 -4.01 30.75
N GLU A 85 -3.73 -4.14 30.31
CA GLU A 85 -4.65 -5.14 30.84
C GLU A 85 -4.28 -6.51 30.27
N GLU A 86 -4.04 -7.48 31.14
CA GLU A 86 -3.67 -8.83 30.73
C GLU A 86 -4.84 -9.53 30.04
N LEU A 87 -4.58 -10.19 28.91
CA LEU A 87 -5.53 -11.08 28.27
C LEU A 87 -5.59 -12.40 29.04
N ASN A 88 -6.80 -12.83 29.40
CA ASN A 88 -7.02 -14.06 30.16
C ASN A 88 -6.79 -15.31 29.31
N ASP A 89 -7.08 -15.23 28.01
CA ASP A 89 -6.86 -16.25 27.00
C ASP A 89 -6.75 -15.63 25.59
N ALA A 90 -6.58 -16.46 24.57
CA ALA A 90 -6.36 -16.02 23.20
C ALA A 90 -7.61 -15.45 22.50
N GLU A 91 -8.81 -15.64 23.05
CA GLU A 91 -10.08 -15.09 22.53
C GLU A 91 -10.54 -13.84 23.28
N ASP A 92 -9.78 -13.40 24.30
CA ASP A 92 -10.18 -12.29 25.16
C ASP A 92 -10.31 -10.97 24.38
N VAL A 93 -11.33 -10.18 24.73
CA VAL A 93 -11.67 -8.92 24.07
C VAL A 93 -11.77 -7.82 25.11
N LEU A 94 -10.86 -6.85 25.02
CA LEU A 94 -10.84 -5.68 25.90
C LEU A 94 -11.70 -4.56 25.34
N ASP A 95 -12.29 -3.73 26.22
CA ASP A 95 -13.22 -2.66 25.81
C ASP A 95 -12.63 -1.73 24.73
N PHE A 96 -11.34 -1.40 24.82
CA PHE A 96 -10.68 -0.48 23.88
C PHE A 96 -10.42 -1.10 22.49
N PHE A 97 -10.60 -2.41 22.32
CA PHE A 97 -10.48 -3.08 21.02
C PHE A 97 -11.52 -2.60 20.01
N SER A 98 -12.66 -2.06 20.49
CA SER A 98 -13.71 -1.50 19.65
C SER A 98 -13.31 -0.24 18.88
N GLY A 99 -12.19 0.41 19.23
CA GLY A 99 -11.71 1.60 18.53
C GLY A 99 -12.27 2.92 19.02
N ASP A 100 -11.89 3.99 18.32
CA ASP A 100 -12.35 5.36 18.56
C ASP A 100 -12.43 6.10 17.22
N LEU A 101 -13.40 5.71 16.39
CA LEU A 101 -13.54 6.20 15.01
C LEU A 101 -13.63 7.73 14.94
N ASP A 102 -14.31 8.36 15.91
CA ASP A 102 -14.50 9.82 15.95
C ASP A 102 -13.17 10.58 16.08
N ASN A 103 -12.15 9.96 16.70
CA ASN A 103 -10.81 10.53 16.87
C ASN A 103 -9.72 9.77 16.09
N ALA A 104 -10.11 8.84 15.22
CA ALA A 104 -9.19 8.08 14.39
C ALA A 104 -8.41 8.99 13.43
N ARG A 105 -7.23 8.53 13.04
CA ARG A 105 -6.36 9.21 12.06
C ARG A 105 -6.07 8.28 10.91
N ILE A 106 -6.05 8.83 9.70
CA ILE A 106 -5.39 8.17 8.56
C ILE A 106 -3.97 8.72 8.48
N TYR A 107 -2.99 7.84 8.68
CA TYR A 107 -1.59 8.21 8.63
C TYR A 107 -1.09 8.10 7.19
N ALA A 108 -0.49 9.16 6.66
CA ALA A 108 -0.10 9.20 5.27
C ALA A 108 1.40 9.45 5.12
N GLY A 109 2.06 8.60 4.34
CA GLY A 109 3.42 8.82 3.88
C GLY A 109 3.45 9.43 2.49
N TRP A 110 4.30 10.43 2.31
CA TRP A 110 4.72 10.96 1.03
C TRP A 110 6.08 10.38 0.63
N ARG A 111 6.22 10.02 -0.65
CA ARG A 111 7.50 9.65 -1.26
C ARG A 111 7.59 10.09 -2.70
N GLU A 112 8.74 10.63 -3.11
CA GLU A 112 9.05 10.86 -4.52
C GLU A 112 9.53 9.54 -5.15
N ALA A 113 8.71 8.96 -6.02
CA ALA A 113 9.00 7.67 -6.67
C ALA A 113 9.77 7.83 -8.00
N GLY A 114 9.83 9.04 -8.55
CA GLY A 114 10.57 9.37 -9.77
C GLY A 114 10.23 10.76 -10.31
N PRO A 115 10.74 11.15 -11.48
CA PRO A 115 10.44 12.45 -12.07
C PRO A 115 8.93 12.67 -12.22
N ASN A 116 8.42 13.75 -11.62
CA ASN A 116 6.99 14.09 -11.56
C ASN A 116 6.09 12.94 -11.09
N THR A 117 6.64 11.97 -10.35
CA THR A 117 5.90 10.81 -9.87
C THR A 117 6.02 10.68 -8.37
N ILE A 118 4.87 10.62 -7.72
CA ILE A 118 4.74 10.60 -6.28
C ILE A 118 3.97 9.35 -5.90
N ASP A 119 4.44 8.65 -4.89
CA ASP A 119 3.68 7.61 -4.22
C ASP A 119 3.19 8.13 -2.87
N ILE A 120 1.89 8.05 -2.65
CA ILE A 120 1.26 8.35 -1.37
C ILE A 120 0.81 7.02 -0.77
N LYS A 121 1.22 6.72 0.46
CA LYS A 121 0.76 5.53 1.17
C LYS A 121 -0.06 5.95 2.37
N TYR A 122 -1.28 5.43 2.46
CA TYR A 122 -2.15 5.62 3.61
C TYR A 122 -2.10 4.37 4.49
N TYR A 123 -2.12 4.59 5.79
CA TYR A 123 -2.12 3.59 6.82
C TYR A 123 -3.24 3.88 7.81
N ILE A 124 -3.90 2.81 8.25
CA ILE A 124 -4.98 2.85 9.22
C ILE A 124 -4.56 1.96 10.38
N TRP A 125 -4.70 2.49 11.59
CA TRP A 125 -4.44 1.75 12.81
C TRP A 125 -5.76 1.28 13.41
N TYR A 126 -5.86 -0.01 13.71
CA TYR A 126 -6.93 -0.57 14.52
C TYR A 126 -6.32 -1.12 15.82
N PRO A 127 -6.98 -0.93 16.98
CA PRO A 127 -6.47 -1.49 18.25
C PRO A 127 -6.50 -3.02 18.30
N TYR A 128 -7.28 -3.66 17.44
CA TYR A 128 -7.47 -5.10 17.42
C TYR A 128 -7.97 -5.55 16.05
N ASN A 129 -7.50 -6.70 15.59
CA ASN A 129 -8.02 -7.42 14.43
C ASN A 129 -8.69 -8.71 14.92
N ARG A 130 -9.92 -8.93 14.48
CA ARG A 130 -10.63 -10.19 14.65
C ARG A 130 -10.37 -11.11 13.46
N GLY A 131 -9.81 -12.29 13.75
CA GLY A 131 -9.48 -13.31 12.76
C GLY A 131 -10.69 -13.88 12.02
N LYS A 132 -10.45 -14.85 11.16
CA LYS A 132 -11.51 -15.51 10.37
C LYS A 132 -11.69 -16.97 10.77
N LEU A 133 -12.93 -17.45 10.65
CA LEU A 133 -13.24 -18.88 10.65
C LEU A 133 -13.17 -19.44 9.23
N PRO A 134 -12.64 -20.67 9.06
CA PRO A 134 -12.83 -21.43 7.83
C PRO A 134 -14.33 -21.66 7.55
N SER A 135 -14.80 -21.24 6.37
CA SER A 135 -16.22 -21.11 6.02
C SER A 135 -17.00 -22.42 5.89
N ASN A 136 -16.36 -23.56 5.66
CA ASN A 136 -17.00 -24.86 5.36
C ASN A 136 -16.92 -25.89 6.49
N ILE A 137 -16.14 -25.65 7.55
CA ILE A 137 -15.95 -26.61 8.65
C ILE A 137 -16.72 -26.20 9.93
N ASP A 138 -17.25 -24.97 9.98
CA ASP A 138 -18.05 -24.42 11.10
C ASP A 138 -19.15 -25.40 11.59
N TRP A 139 -19.95 -25.93 10.66
CA TRP A 139 -21.05 -26.85 10.99
C TRP A 139 -20.60 -28.26 11.44
N LEU A 140 -19.40 -28.70 11.07
CA LEU A 140 -18.91 -30.06 11.32
C LEU A 140 -18.23 -30.17 12.69
N LEU A 141 -17.55 -29.11 13.13
CA LEU A 141 -16.77 -29.11 14.36
C LEU A 141 -17.45 -28.35 15.51
N GLY A 142 -18.48 -27.55 15.24
CA GLY A 142 -19.11 -26.74 16.29
C GLY A 142 -18.07 -25.89 17.04
N SER A 143 -18.36 -25.49 18.28
CA SER A 143 -17.52 -24.66 19.16
C SER A 143 -16.13 -25.24 19.56
N LEU A 144 -15.53 -26.09 18.72
CA LEU A 144 -14.17 -26.63 18.82
C LEU A 144 -13.17 -25.90 17.91
N LEU A 145 -13.63 -24.98 17.05
CA LEU A 145 -12.79 -24.13 16.23
C LEU A 145 -12.91 -22.67 16.70
N SER A 146 -11.79 -22.10 17.14
CA SER A 146 -11.65 -20.66 17.37
C SER A 146 -11.42 -19.94 16.04
N GLU A 147 -11.78 -18.66 15.97
CA GLU A 147 -11.29 -17.77 14.92
C GLU A 147 -9.75 -17.76 14.99
N TYR A 148 -9.09 -17.88 13.84
CA TYR A 148 -7.64 -17.89 13.77
C TYR A 148 -7.14 -16.55 13.25
N GLY A 149 -6.01 -16.10 13.82
CA GLY A 149 -5.35 -14.88 13.40
C GLY A 149 -5.90 -13.62 14.05
N HIS A 150 -6.51 -13.71 15.24
CA HIS A 150 -6.69 -12.52 16.06
C HIS A 150 -5.34 -11.88 16.32
N HIS A 151 -5.29 -10.56 16.41
CA HIS A 151 -4.09 -9.91 16.90
C HIS A 151 -4.46 -8.58 17.54
N VAL A 152 -3.81 -8.28 18.67
CA VAL A 152 -3.85 -6.94 19.24
C VAL A 152 -3.06 -6.04 18.29
N GLY A 153 -3.66 -4.90 17.96
CA GLY A 153 -3.15 -3.94 17.00
C GLY A 153 -3.22 -4.44 15.57
N ASP A 154 -3.52 -3.57 14.63
CA ASP A 154 -3.54 -3.91 13.20
C ASP A 154 -3.19 -2.68 12.35
N TRP A 155 -2.43 -2.91 11.28
CA TRP A 155 -2.01 -1.89 10.34
C TRP A 155 -2.43 -2.28 8.93
N GLU A 156 -3.48 -1.64 8.45
CA GLU A 156 -3.90 -1.78 7.06
C GLU A 156 -3.39 -0.64 6.21
N GLY A 157 -3.07 -0.96 4.96
CA GLY A 157 -2.39 -0.03 4.07
C GLY A 157 -2.97 0.02 2.67
N MET A 158 -2.89 1.19 2.06
CA MET A 158 -3.14 1.36 0.64
C MET A 158 -2.21 2.40 0.05
N GLN A 159 -1.94 2.30 -1.25
CA GLN A 159 -1.02 3.19 -1.93
C GLN A 159 -1.66 3.77 -3.17
N ILE A 160 -1.36 5.04 -3.48
CA ILE A 160 -1.81 5.76 -4.66
C ILE A 160 -0.60 6.36 -5.34
N ARG A 161 -0.46 6.12 -6.65
CA ARG A 161 0.57 6.75 -7.49
C ARG A 161 -0.01 7.93 -8.24
N LEU A 162 0.65 9.08 -8.12
CA LEU A 162 0.38 10.28 -8.89
C LEU A 162 1.46 10.50 -9.94
N VAL A 163 1.08 10.77 -11.19
CA VAL A 163 1.99 11.20 -12.26
C VAL A 163 1.56 12.59 -12.73
N ASN A 164 2.49 13.56 -12.68
CA ASN A 164 2.22 14.98 -12.92
C ASN A 164 1.03 15.50 -12.08
N GLY A 165 0.99 15.13 -10.79
CA GLY A 165 -0.05 15.52 -9.83
C GLY A 165 -1.43 14.88 -10.03
N LYS A 166 -1.56 13.93 -10.97
CA LYS A 166 -2.82 13.23 -11.28
C LYS A 166 -2.72 11.76 -10.91
N PRO A 167 -3.77 11.16 -10.34
CA PRO A 167 -3.72 9.77 -9.90
C PRO A 167 -3.79 8.81 -11.09
N MET A 168 -2.98 7.75 -11.00
CA MET A 168 -2.83 6.76 -12.07
C MET A 168 -3.12 5.34 -11.59
N GLN A 169 -2.58 4.95 -10.45
CA GLN A 169 -2.66 3.58 -9.94
C GLN A 169 -2.96 3.56 -8.45
N VAL A 170 -3.62 2.48 -8.02
CA VAL A 170 -3.97 2.21 -6.63
C VAL A 170 -3.55 0.79 -6.30
N GLN A 171 -2.94 0.60 -5.13
CA GLN A 171 -2.70 -0.71 -4.55
C GLN A 171 -3.49 -0.78 -3.24
N LEU A 172 -4.31 -1.82 -3.11
CA LEU A 172 -4.96 -2.16 -1.85
C LEU A 172 -4.24 -3.36 -1.24
N ASN A 173 -4.03 -3.33 0.07
CA ASN A 173 -3.48 -4.45 0.81
C ASN A 173 -4.61 -5.18 1.53
N TYR A 174 -4.43 -6.49 1.68
CA TYR A 174 -5.32 -7.33 2.47
C TYR A 174 -4.46 -8.46 3.05
N HIS A 175 -4.49 -8.62 4.37
CA HIS A 175 -3.64 -9.58 5.07
C HIS A 175 -2.16 -9.41 4.65
N SER A 176 -1.45 -10.49 4.32
CA SER A 176 -0.08 -10.45 3.81
C SER A 176 0.03 -10.27 2.29
N SER A 177 -1.06 -9.87 1.61
CA SER A 177 -1.17 -9.77 0.16
C SER A 177 -1.58 -8.36 -0.30
N ASN A 178 -1.52 -8.13 -1.61
CA ASN A 178 -1.95 -6.88 -2.21
C ASN A 178 -2.46 -7.08 -3.63
N LYS A 179 -3.20 -6.09 -4.13
CA LYS A 179 -3.66 -6.05 -5.52
C LYS A 179 -3.63 -4.64 -6.08
N GLN A 180 -3.18 -4.52 -7.32
CA GLN A 180 -3.09 -3.26 -8.05
C GLN A 180 -4.25 -3.08 -9.00
N TYR A 181 -4.59 -1.81 -9.20
CA TYR A 181 -5.72 -1.35 -10.00
C TYR A 181 -5.35 -0.04 -10.69
N ASN A 182 -6.07 0.31 -11.76
CA ASN A 182 -6.04 1.66 -12.29
C ASN A 182 -6.89 2.57 -11.41
N TRP A 183 -6.53 3.84 -11.30
CA TRP A 183 -7.38 4.84 -10.64
C TRP A 183 -8.81 4.83 -11.20
N THR A 184 -8.97 4.66 -12.51
CA THR A 184 -10.27 4.68 -13.19
C THR A 184 -11.14 3.47 -12.90
N ASP A 185 -10.63 2.47 -12.18
CA ASP A 185 -11.40 1.28 -11.82
C ASP A 185 -12.29 1.54 -10.59
N PHE A 186 -12.04 2.61 -9.84
CA PHE A 186 -12.74 2.96 -8.61
C PHE A 186 -13.90 3.92 -8.83
N GLU A 187 -14.97 3.73 -8.03
CA GLU A 187 -15.87 4.84 -7.72
C GLU A 187 -15.11 5.91 -6.94
N THR A 188 -15.46 7.18 -7.17
CA THR A 188 -14.86 8.30 -6.46
C THR A 188 -15.92 9.24 -5.92
N VAL A 189 -15.66 9.79 -4.73
CA VAL A 189 -16.34 10.97 -4.23
C VAL A 189 -15.64 12.19 -4.81
N ASP A 190 -16.40 13.08 -5.45
CA ASP A 190 -15.95 14.33 -6.06
C ASP A 190 -14.74 14.17 -7.02
N GLU A 191 -14.61 13.02 -7.69
CA GLU A 191 -13.51 12.68 -8.61
C GLU A 191 -12.12 12.55 -7.93
N THR A 192 -12.02 12.71 -6.62
CA THR A 192 -10.74 12.80 -5.89
C THR A 192 -10.54 11.76 -4.82
N HIS A 193 -11.60 11.17 -4.26
CA HIS A 193 -11.48 10.21 -3.16
C HIS A 193 -11.98 8.86 -3.63
N ILE A 194 -11.07 7.90 -3.86
CA ILE A 194 -11.48 6.52 -4.17
C ILE A 194 -12.32 5.95 -3.03
N VAL A 195 -13.31 5.14 -3.39
CA VAL A 195 -14.13 4.40 -2.41
C VAL A 195 -13.52 3.01 -2.23
N THR A 196 -13.22 2.64 -0.99
CA THR A 196 -12.75 1.31 -0.60
C THR A 196 -13.60 0.74 0.54
N TYR A 197 -13.41 -0.54 0.81
CA TYR A 197 -14.18 -1.30 1.80
C TYR A 197 -13.23 -2.04 2.73
N SER A 198 -13.42 -1.88 4.03
CA SER A 198 -12.68 -2.61 5.07
C SER A 198 -13.43 -3.89 5.40
N ALA A 199 -12.74 -5.03 5.39
CA ALA A 199 -13.34 -6.30 5.75
C ALA A 199 -13.70 -6.35 7.24
N LYS A 200 -14.86 -6.94 7.55
CA LYS A 200 -15.35 -7.08 8.91
C LYS A 200 -14.31 -7.76 9.83
N GLY A 201 -13.81 -7.03 10.82
CA GLY A 201 -12.88 -7.49 11.86
C GLY A 201 -11.45 -7.78 11.39
N SER A 202 -11.24 -8.30 10.18
CA SER A 202 -9.91 -8.57 9.61
C SER A 202 -9.29 -7.39 8.87
N HIS A 203 -10.09 -6.36 8.59
CA HIS A 203 -9.74 -5.08 7.99
C HIS A 203 -9.07 -5.08 6.61
N GLY A 204 -8.92 -6.25 5.98
CA GLY A 204 -8.42 -6.36 4.62
C GLY A 204 -9.13 -5.35 3.70
N THR A 205 -8.35 -4.58 2.95
CA THR A 205 -8.89 -3.47 2.14
C THR A 205 -9.26 -3.95 0.75
N TRP A 206 -10.53 -3.81 0.40
CA TRP A 206 -11.11 -4.25 -0.86
C TRP A 206 -11.68 -3.11 -1.70
N LYS A 207 -11.72 -3.33 -3.02
CA LYS A 207 -12.23 -2.36 -4.00
C LYS A 207 -13.77 -2.36 -4.06
N ASP A 208 -14.38 -3.52 -3.89
CA ASP A 208 -15.81 -3.76 -4.11
C ASP A 208 -16.42 -4.37 -2.83
N PRO A 209 -17.72 -4.16 -2.54
CA PRO A 209 -18.39 -4.85 -1.44
C PRO A 209 -18.67 -6.32 -1.80
N GLY A 210 -18.94 -7.14 -0.78
CA GLY A 210 -19.25 -8.56 -0.88
C GLY A 210 -18.15 -9.44 -0.29
N ASP A 211 -18.18 -10.71 -0.70
CA ASP A 211 -17.29 -11.76 -0.21
C ASP A 211 -16.01 -11.82 -1.05
N HIS A 212 -14.85 -11.83 -0.39
CA HIS A 212 -13.54 -11.90 -1.02
C HIS A 212 -12.74 -13.07 -0.46
N VAL A 213 -12.56 -14.12 -1.26
CA VAL A 213 -11.67 -15.23 -0.92
C VAL A 213 -10.23 -14.74 -0.98
N TYR A 214 -9.50 -14.82 0.14
CA TYR A 214 -8.10 -14.40 0.21
C TYR A 214 -7.14 -15.56 0.46
N ASN A 215 -7.63 -16.74 0.87
CA ASN A 215 -6.80 -17.93 1.03
C ASN A 215 -7.60 -19.22 0.78
N ASP A 216 -7.09 -20.04 -0.13
CA ASP A 216 -7.61 -21.38 -0.40
C ASP A 216 -6.95 -22.39 0.56
N LEU A 217 -7.76 -23.05 1.38
CA LEU A 217 -7.37 -24.19 2.20
C LEU A 217 -7.71 -25.51 1.49
N TYR A 218 -7.05 -26.61 1.86
CA TYR A 218 -7.23 -27.90 1.17
C TYR A 218 -8.69 -28.42 1.16
N ILE A 219 -9.51 -27.98 2.10
CA ILE A 219 -10.93 -28.33 2.23
C ILE A 219 -11.82 -27.11 2.51
N ASP A 220 -11.30 -25.89 2.41
CA ASP A 220 -12.02 -24.68 2.82
C ASP A 220 -11.48 -23.40 2.18
N GLU A 221 -12.10 -22.26 2.43
CA GLU A 221 -11.68 -20.92 2.02
C GLU A 221 -11.76 -19.97 3.23
N LEU A 222 -10.77 -19.08 3.34
CA LEU A 222 -10.87 -17.91 4.21
C LEU A 222 -11.40 -16.73 3.41
N VAL A 223 -12.47 -16.12 3.93
CA VAL A 223 -13.28 -15.13 3.23
C VAL A 223 -13.34 -13.85 4.06
N ASP A 224 -13.09 -12.73 3.40
CA ASP A 224 -13.37 -11.40 3.91
C ASP A 224 -14.77 -10.96 3.46
N GLU A 225 -15.56 -10.46 4.39
CA GLU A 225 -16.89 -9.91 4.14
C GLU A 225 -16.82 -8.38 4.21
N THR A 226 -17.39 -7.70 3.22
CA THR A 226 -17.38 -6.24 3.12
C THR A 226 -18.75 -5.71 2.70
N SER A 227 -19.18 -4.57 3.24
CA SER A 227 -20.45 -3.94 2.89
C SER A 227 -20.42 -2.41 3.08
N GLN A 228 -21.53 -1.74 2.78
CA GLN A 228 -21.69 -0.29 2.94
C GLN A 228 -22.33 0.06 4.29
N GLY A 229 -21.62 -0.22 5.37
CA GLY A 229 -22.03 0.10 6.73
C GLY A 229 -21.72 1.55 7.12
N THR A 230 -20.65 1.75 7.88
CA THR A 230 -20.23 3.08 8.35
C THR A 230 -19.21 3.70 7.39
N ALA A 231 -19.51 4.89 6.85
CA ALA A 231 -18.56 5.63 6.02
C ALA A 231 -17.58 6.44 6.86
N TRP A 232 -16.31 6.43 6.46
CA TRP A 232 -15.28 7.32 6.97
C TRP A 232 -14.63 8.12 5.84
N ASP A 233 -14.86 9.43 5.90
CA ASP A 233 -14.29 10.43 4.99
C ASP A 233 -12.91 10.86 5.52
N THR A 234 -11.91 10.06 5.18
CA THR A 234 -10.59 10.11 5.83
C THR A 234 -9.83 11.41 5.58
N TRP A 235 -10.19 12.17 4.53
CA TRP A 235 -9.64 13.50 4.25
C TRP A 235 -9.89 14.53 5.36
N ASN A 236 -10.80 14.26 6.30
CA ASN A 236 -11.05 15.10 7.48
C ASN A 236 -10.12 14.78 8.67
N ALA A 237 -9.31 13.73 8.56
CA ALA A 237 -8.51 13.19 9.66
C ALA A 237 -7.08 12.77 9.24
N VAL A 238 -6.55 13.41 8.20
CA VAL A 238 -5.20 13.13 7.68
C VAL A 238 -4.12 13.61 8.63
N GLU A 239 -3.20 12.71 8.96
CA GLU A 239 -1.92 13.03 9.57
C GLU A 239 -0.80 12.55 8.64
N ALA A 240 0.01 13.48 8.12
CA ALA A 240 0.89 13.17 6.99
C ALA A 240 2.37 13.46 7.30
N TYR A 241 3.25 12.67 6.70
CA TYR A 241 4.69 12.72 6.90
C TYR A 241 5.43 12.55 5.58
N ASP A 242 6.60 13.16 5.48
CA ASP A 242 7.61 12.82 4.49
C ASP A 242 8.48 11.69 5.04
N PHE A 243 8.34 10.49 4.46
CA PHE A 243 9.02 9.31 4.98
C PHE A 243 10.51 9.27 4.61
N ASP A 244 10.89 9.90 3.48
CA ASP A 244 12.30 9.97 3.07
C ASP A 244 13.06 10.95 3.97
N LEU A 245 12.43 12.08 4.32
CA LEU A 245 13.00 13.08 5.22
C LEU A 245 12.82 12.74 6.70
N GLN A 246 11.90 11.82 7.03
CA GLN A 246 11.46 11.55 8.40
C GLN A 246 10.98 12.82 9.11
N GLU A 247 10.10 13.56 8.45
CA GLU A 247 9.54 14.83 8.93
C GLU A 247 8.01 14.84 8.82
N GLY A 248 7.34 15.57 9.70
CA GLY A 248 5.90 15.79 9.57
C GLY A 248 5.57 16.82 8.50
N LEU A 249 4.45 16.61 7.80
CA LEU A 249 3.87 17.61 6.92
C LEU A 249 2.90 18.48 7.72
N SER A 250 2.97 19.81 7.56
CA SER A 250 2.27 20.79 8.41
C SER A 250 2.93 20.99 9.79
N ASN A 251 2.12 21.09 10.85
CA ASN A 251 2.55 21.31 12.24
C ASN A 251 2.78 20.01 13.02
N THR A 252 2.89 18.87 12.33
CA THR A 252 3.18 17.58 12.97
C THR A 252 4.69 17.37 13.03
N SER A 253 5.16 16.70 14.08
CA SER A 253 6.53 16.20 14.16
C SER A 253 6.56 14.73 13.78
N TRP A 254 7.67 14.26 13.23
CA TRP A 254 7.88 12.83 13.03
C TRP A 254 7.78 12.09 14.37
N PRO A 255 6.81 11.18 14.55
CA PRO A 255 6.60 10.55 15.84
C PRO A 255 7.66 9.48 16.10
N ALA A 256 8.10 9.36 17.35
CA ALA A 256 9.14 8.40 17.71
C ALA A 256 8.69 6.94 17.51
N TRP A 257 7.39 6.65 17.65
CA TRP A 257 6.79 5.34 17.37
C TRP A 257 6.92 4.90 15.90
N LEU A 258 7.08 5.85 14.97
CA LEU A 258 7.31 5.58 13.55
C LEU A 258 8.80 5.35 13.24
N SER A 259 9.70 5.38 14.22
CA SER A 259 11.12 5.10 14.00
C SER A 259 11.35 3.65 13.56
N SER A 260 12.18 3.45 12.52
CA SER A 260 12.62 2.11 12.09
C SER A 260 13.65 1.50 13.03
N ASN A 261 14.19 2.28 13.97
CA ASN A 261 15.08 1.77 15.00
C ASN A 261 14.25 1.31 16.20
N ASN A 262 13.77 0.06 16.12
CA ASN A 262 12.98 -0.61 17.15
C ASN A 262 13.78 -0.94 18.43
N THR A 263 15.09 -0.66 18.49
CA THR A 263 15.90 -0.79 19.71
C THR A 263 16.05 0.53 20.48
N TRP A 264 15.56 1.63 19.91
CA TRP A 264 15.82 2.99 20.39
C TRP A 264 14.64 3.60 21.16
N THR A 265 15.00 4.38 22.18
CA THR A 265 14.10 5.24 22.95
C THR A 265 14.65 6.67 22.93
N GLU A 266 13.76 7.64 22.79
CA GLU A 266 14.09 9.06 22.85
C GLU A 266 14.74 9.41 24.20
N SER A 267 15.80 10.23 24.12
CA SER A 267 16.60 10.59 25.29
C SER A 267 15.75 11.27 26.37
N GLY A 268 15.74 10.71 27.58
CA GLY A 268 15.01 11.24 28.72
C GLY A 268 13.53 10.85 28.77
N LYS A 269 13.05 10.00 27.86
CA LYS A 269 11.72 9.39 27.91
C LYS A 269 11.75 8.02 28.59
N ASP A 270 10.58 7.60 29.07
CA ASP A 270 10.37 6.27 29.63
C ASP A 270 10.39 5.22 28.49
N PRO A 271 11.25 4.19 28.54
CA PRO A 271 11.25 3.14 27.53
C PRO A 271 9.97 2.32 27.45
N SER A 272 9.14 2.36 28.50
CA SER A 272 7.83 1.69 28.51
C SER A 272 6.69 2.50 27.90
N ASP A 273 6.89 3.80 27.66
CA ASP A 273 5.94 4.64 26.96
C ASP A 273 5.86 4.20 25.47
N PRO A 274 4.69 3.75 24.97
CA PRO A 274 4.52 3.36 23.56
C PRO A 274 4.99 4.41 22.56
N LEU A 275 4.86 5.69 22.90
CA LEU A 275 5.12 6.80 21.99
C LEU A 275 6.58 7.25 21.99
N SER A 276 7.46 6.66 22.80
CA SER A 276 8.80 7.18 23.07
C SER A 276 9.93 6.66 22.16
N GLY A 277 9.65 5.89 21.12
CA GLY A 277 10.67 5.13 20.39
C GLY A 277 10.08 4.08 19.44
N GLY A 278 10.94 3.45 18.64
CA GLY A 278 10.49 2.52 17.59
C GLY A 278 9.85 1.24 18.13
N VAL A 279 8.99 0.63 17.32
CA VAL A 279 8.20 -0.55 17.67
C VAL A 279 8.39 -1.64 16.62
N HIS A 280 8.77 -2.83 17.08
CA HIS A 280 8.92 -4.03 16.27
C HIS A 280 7.58 -4.73 16.02
N ARG A 281 6.90 -5.17 17.08
CA ARG A 281 5.57 -5.78 17.00
C ARG A 281 4.54 -4.92 17.71
N TRP A 282 3.43 -4.68 17.02
CA TRP A 282 2.37 -3.77 17.46
C TRP A 282 1.26 -4.50 18.21
N GLY A 283 1.61 -5.23 19.27
CA GLY A 283 0.64 -5.94 20.09
C GLY A 283 1.21 -7.20 20.73
N ASN A 284 0.34 -7.90 21.44
CA ASN A 284 0.71 -9.05 22.28
C ASN A 284 1.37 -10.17 21.46
N LEU A 285 2.09 -11.04 22.17
CA LEU A 285 2.65 -12.27 21.59
C LEU A 285 1.54 -13.27 21.28
N GLU A 286 1.83 -14.13 20.32
CA GLU A 286 0.96 -15.23 19.95
C GLU A 286 0.62 -16.18 21.11
N GLN A 287 -0.59 -16.72 21.09
CA GLN A 287 -1.13 -17.67 22.06
C GLN A 287 -1.96 -18.75 21.36
N ASP A 288 -2.03 -19.93 21.98
CA ASP A 288 -2.83 -21.07 21.52
C ASP A 288 -2.59 -21.50 20.06
N CYS A 289 -1.30 -21.60 19.71
CA CYS A 289 -0.85 -22.07 18.41
C CYS A 289 -0.94 -23.59 18.27
N ASN A 290 -1.44 -24.05 17.11
CA ASN A 290 -1.44 -25.46 16.76
C ASN A 290 -0.11 -25.90 16.11
N ILE A 291 0.01 -27.18 15.77
CA ILE A 291 1.25 -27.77 15.20
C ILE A 291 1.63 -27.26 13.79
N PHE A 292 0.81 -26.41 13.18
CA PHE A 292 1.03 -25.79 11.88
C PHE A 292 1.30 -24.27 12.00
N ASP A 293 1.63 -23.79 13.20
CA ASP A 293 1.85 -22.37 13.52
C ASP A 293 0.63 -21.48 13.23
N LEU A 294 -0.58 -22.07 13.22
CA LEU A 294 -1.83 -21.32 13.21
C LEU A 294 -2.25 -21.06 14.66
N CYS A 295 -2.29 -19.79 15.03
CA CYS A 295 -2.62 -19.33 16.38
C CYS A 295 -3.99 -18.68 16.43
N VAL A 296 -4.70 -18.89 17.54
CA VAL A 296 -5.94 -18.16 17.83
C VAL A 296 -5.59 -16.67 17.92
N LEU A 297 -4.67 -16.33 18.83
CA LEU A 297 -4.02 -15.02 18.87
C LEU A 297 -2.66 -15.13 18.20
N SER A 298 -2.47 -14.44 17.08
CA SER A 298 -1.18 -14.22 16.44
C SER A 298 -0.44 -13.06 17.10
N SER A 299 0.89 -13.04 16.95
CA SER A 299 1.70 -11.91 17.37
C SER A 299 1.30 -10.65 16.59
N GLY A 300 1.27 -9.49 17.27
CA GLY A 300 0.94 -8.21 16.63
C GLY A 300 1.76 -7.92 15.35
N PRO A 301 1.27 -7.07 14.44
CA PRO A 301 1.86 -6.90 13.13
C PRO A 301 3.16 -6.08 13.22
N SER A 302 3.92 -6.06 12.13
CA SER A 302 4.98 -5.07 11.98
C SER A 302 4.39 -3.69 11.71
N GLY A 303 5.14 -2.64 12.04
CA GLY A 303 4.70 -1.26 11.87
C GLY A 303 4.87 -0.72 10.44
N PRO A 304 4.28 0.45 10.15
CA PRO A 304 4.35 1.11 8.84
C PRO A 304 5.76 1.48 8.37
N ASN A 305 6.76 1.50 9.26
CA ASN A 305 8.16 1.81 8.92
C ASN A 305 9.11 0.59 8.93
N GLU A 306 8.67 -0.60 9.38
CA GLU A 306 9.50 -1.82 9.26
C GLU A 306 9.60 -2.29 7.80
N ASN A 307 8.60 -1.95 6.99
CA ASN A 307 8.60 -2.09 5.53
C ASN A 307 9.09 -0.80 4.83
N SER A 308 10.03 -0.05 5.42
CA SER A 308 10.67 1.15 4.83
C SER A 308 11.34 0.90 3.48
N ASN A 309 11.53 -0.37 3.10
CA ASN A 309 11.51 -0.75 1.71
C ASN A 309 10.10 -0.51 1.15
N TRP A 310 9.76 0.74 0.79
CA TRP A 310 8.67 0.97 -0.15
C TRP A 310 9.13 0.43 -1.51
N THR A 311 9.30 -0.88 -1.61
CA THR A 311 9.68 -1.58 -2.81
C THR A 311 8.52 -1.41 -3.75
N ASN A 312 8.61 -0.37 -4.59
CA ASN A 312 8.00 -0.25 -5.89
C ASN A 312 6.70 -1.06 -6.01
N ALA A 313 5.71 -0.73 -5.16
CA ALA A 313 4.37 -1.29 -5.21
C ALA A 313 3.92 -1.35 -6.68
N PHE A 314 4.15 -0.27 -7.40
CA PHE A 314 3.80 -0.10 -8.80
C PHE A 314 4.98 -0.22 -9.79
N GLY A 315 6.14 -0.75 -9.37
CA GLY A 315 7.39 -0.63 -10.15
C GLY A 315 8.02 0.76 -10.05
N ASP A 316 9.23 0.93 -10.58
CA ASP A 316 9.82 2.25 -10.78
C ASP A 316 9.02 2.95 -11.89
N PRO A 317 8.31 4.07 -11.63
CA PRO A 317 7.41 4.73 -12.60
C PRO A 317 8.14 5.18 -13.87
N ALA A 318 9.42 5.42 -13.69
CA ALA A 318 10.36 5.87 -14.67
C ALA A 318 10.69 4.77 -15.71
N THR A 319 10.38 3.52 -15.36
CA THR A 319 10.54 2.34 -16.21
C THR A 319 9.22 1.81 -16.75
N SER A 320 8.05 2.24 -16.26
CA SER A 320 6.78 1.56 -16.59
C SER A 320 5.69 2.46 -17.17
N LEU A 321 5.22 2.18 -18.39
CA LEU A 321 4.06 2.84 -19.01
C LEU A 321 2.86 1.90 -19.00
N PHE A 322 1.74 2.33 -18.40
CA PHE A 322 0.52 1.52 -18.31
C PHE A 322 -0.55 1.98 -19.29
N ASN A 323 -1.40 1.04 -19.73
CA ASN A 323 -2.54 1.30 -20.63
C ASN A 323 -2.19 2.01 -21.94
N VAL A 324 -1.03 1.71 -22.52
CA VAL A 324 -0.61 2.26 -23.81
C VAL A 324 -1.10 1.39 -24.96
N ALA A 325 -1.38 2.03 -26.10
CA ALA A 325 -1.74 1.34 -27.33
C ALA A 325 -0.70 1.61 -28.42
N PHE A 326 -0.28 0.57 -29.13
CA PHE A 326 0.70 0.69 -30.21
C PHE A 326 0.00 0.89 -31.55
N LEU A 327 0.16 2.06 -32.16
CA LEU A 327 -0.32 2.33 -33.52
C LEU A 327 0.74 1.92 -34.54
N SER A 328 0.41 0.96 -35.40
CA SER A 328 1.29 0.55 -36.50
C SER A 328 1.38 1.64 -37.59
N ALA A 329 2.42 1.54 -38.43
CA ALA A 329 2.61 2.42 -39.59
C ALA A 329 1.45 2.41 -40.60
N HIS A 330 0.54 1.42 -40.51
CA HIS A 330 -0.64 1.30 -41.38
C HIS A 330 -1.92 1.83 -40.72
N GLY A 331 -1.80 2.53 -39.59
CA GLY A 331 -2.96 3.10 -38.87
C GLY A 331 -3.83 2.05 -38.19
N LYS A 332 -3.25 0.91 -37.81
CA LYS A 332 -3.93 -0.18 -37.08
C LYS A 332 -3.28 -0.42 -35.73
N TYR A 333 -4.07 -0.64 -34.69
CA TYR A 333 -3.60 -0.89 -33.34
C TYR A 333 -3.17 -2.35 -33.15
N LEU A 334 -2.14 -2.52 -32.31
CA LEU A 334 -1.71 -3.80 -31.77
C LEU A 334 -2.78 -4.34 -30.82
N VAL A 335 -3.01 -5.64 -30.84
CA VAL A 335 -3.94 -6.38 -29.98
C VAL A 335 -3.28 -7.69 -29.59
N ALA A 336 -3.47 -8.10 -28.34
CA ALA A 336 -3.17 -9.45 -27.92
C ALA A 336 -4.49 -10.20 -27.77
N GLU A 337 -4.67 -11.24 -28.57
CA GLU A 337 -5.90 -12.03 -28.52
C GLU A 337 -5.90 -12.87 -27.21
N ASN A 338 -7.07 -12.98 -26.57
CA ASN A 338 -7.27 -13.78 -25.36
C ASN A 338 -6.33 -13.38 -24.19
N ASP A 339 -6.20 -12.08 -23.93
CA ASP A 339 -5.37 -11.50 -22.86
C ASP A 339 -3.92 -12.04 -22.87
N GLY A 340 -3.32 -12.12 -24.07
CA GLY A 340 -1.92 -12.53 -24.24
C GLY A 340 -1.70 -14.04 -24.38
N ASN A 341 -2.75 -14.86 -24.40
CA ASN A 341 -2.65 -16.32 -24.55
C ASN A 341 -2.77 -16.82 -26.00
N ASP A 342 -2.92 -15.93 -26.97
CA ASP A 342 -3.05 -16.27 -28.39
C ASP A 342 -2.29 -15.25 -29.26
N ASP A 343 -2.56 -15.24 -30.56
CA ASP A 343 -1.87 -14.40 -31.54
C ASP A 343 -1.82 -12.91 -31.15
N VAL A 344 -0.68 -12.27 -31.40
CA VAL A 344 -0.52 -10.81 -31.33
C VAL A 344 -0.65 -10.23 -32.73
N ASN A 345 -1.67 -9.39 -32.94
CA ASN A 345 -2.00 -8.81 -34.24
C ASN A 345 -1.84 -7.28 -34.25
N ALA A 346 -1.63 -6.68 -35.42
CA ALA A 346 -1.66 -5.22 -35.61
C ALA A 346 -2.71 -4.82 -36.65
N ASN A 347 -3.98 -5.14 -36.39
CA ASN A 347 -5.08 -5.05 -37.37
C ASN A 347 -6.33 -4.29 -36.88
N ARG A 348 -6.30 -3.74 -35.67
CA ARG A 348 -7.48 -3.12 -35.04
C ARG A 348 -7.67 -1.68 -35.45
N GLY A 349 -8.93 -1.29 -35.64
CA GLY A 349 -9.31 0.07 -36.06
C GLY A 349 -9.46 1.05 -34.91
N ASN A 350 -9.69 0.56 -33.69
CA ASN A 350 -9.92 1.33 -32.48
C ASN A 350 -9.18 0.65 -31.31
N VAL A 351 -9.00 1.39 -30.22
CA VAL A 351 -8.42 0.87 -28.97
C VAL A 351 -9.56 0.53 -28.01
N TYR A 352 -9.63 -0.73 -27.60
CA TYR A 352 -10.45 -1.23 -26.50
C TYR A 352 -9.54 -1.96 -25.49
N SER A 353 -10.09 -2.82 -24.65
CA SER A 353 -9.35 -3.49 -23.57
C SER A 353 -8.17 -4.32 -24.08
N TRP A 354 -8.34 -5.06 -25.18
CA TRP A 354 -7.31 -5.97 -25.71
C TRP A 354 -6.21 -5.28 -26.52
N GLU A 355 -6.37 -3.99 -26.81
CA GLU A 355 -5.38 -3.15 -27.51
C GLU A 355 -4.52 -2.31 -26.55
N LYS A 356 -4.70 -2.51 -25.24
CA LYS A 356 -3.93 -1.84 -24.18
C LYS A 356 -2.86 -2.78 -23.64
N PHE A 357 -1.71 -2.20 -23.33
CA PHE A 357 -0.53 -2.92 -22.83
C PHE A 357 0.15 -2.11 -21.74
N ASN A 358 0.91 -2.81 -20.91
CA ASN A 358 1.86 -2.23 -19.98
C ASN A 358 3.28 -2.47 -20.53
N ILE A 359 4.12 -1.44 -20.48
CA ILE A 359 5.53 -1.48 -20.87
C ILE A 359 6.34 -1.37 -19.59
N LYS A 360 7.39 -2.16 -19.43
CA LYS A 360 8.35 -2.12 -18.31
C LYS A 360 9.78 -2.09 -18.84
N VAL A 361 10.66 -1.18 -18.41
CA VAL A 361 12.08 -1.18 -18.78
C VAL A 361 12.78 -2.33 -18.07
N VAL A 362 13.50 -3.11 -18.84
CA VAL A 362 14.30 -4.27 -18.42
C VAL A 362 15.77 -3.87 -18.27
N ASP A 363 16.25 -2.96 -19.13
CA ASP A 363 17.61 -2.43 -19.11
C ASP A 363 17.66 -1.03 -19.72
N SER A 364 18.27 -0.07 -19.00
CA SER A 364 18.53 1.32 -19.42
C SER A 364 20.05 1.53 -19.39
N PRO A 365 20.75 1.50 -20.54
CA PRO A 365 22.21 1.57 -20.58
C PRO A 365 22.84 2.83 -19.96
N ASP A 366 22.06 3.90 -19.82
CA ASP A 366 22.43 5.18 -19.24
C ASP A 366 21.93 5.38 -17.79
N GLY A 367 21.25 4.38 -17.22
CA GLY A 367 20.66 4.43 -15.89
C GLY A 367 19.51 5.44 -15.77
N SER A 368 18.91 5.83 -16.89
CA SER A 368 17.81 6.78 -16.90
C SER A 368 16.54 6.17 -16.30
N SER A 369 15.71 7.08 -15.81
CA SER A 369 14.39 6.81 -15.24
C SER A 369 13.31 7.21 -16.27
N CYS A 370 13.55 7.00 -17.56
CA CYS A 370 12.58 7.24 -18.63
C CYS A 370 12.76 6.16 -19.70
N ILE A 371 11.72 5.83 -20.47
CA ILE A 371 11.92 5.03 -21.69
C ILE A 371 12.60 5.91 -22.74
N LEU A 372 13.85 5.60 -23.02
CA LEU A 372 14.70 6.28 -23.99
C LEU A 372 15.01 5.38 -25.20
N ASN A 373 15.52 6.02 -26.24
CA ASN A 373 15.96 5.31 -27.43
C ASN A 373 17.20 4.44 -27.10
N GLY A 374 17.02 3.12 -27.15
CA GLY A 374 18.07 2.15 -26.87
C GLY A 374 17.72 1.20 -25.73
N ASP A 375 16.67 1.50 -24.97
CA ASP A 375 16.25 0.69 -23.83
C ASP A 375 15.66 -0.64 -24.27
N ILE A 376 15.85 -1.64 -23.42
CA ILE A 376 15.17 -2.93 -23.54
C ILE A 376 13.94 -2.85 -22.66
N VAL A 377 12.77 -3.13 -23.24
CA VAL A 377 11.49 -3.13 -22.51
C VAL A 377 10.77 -4.47 -22.65
N ASN A 378 10.05 -4.85 -21.60
CA ASN A 378 9.01 -5.87 -21.62
C ASN A 378 7.67 -5.21 -21.95
N ILE A 379 6.84 -5.93 -22.69
CA ILE A 379 5.46 -5.54 -22.98
C ILE A 379 4.60 -6.68 -22.45
N GLU A 380 3.64 -6.34 -21.59
CA GLU A 380 2.66 -7.27 -21.02
C GLU A 380 1.25 -6.73 -21.27
N THR A 381 0.28 -7.63 -21.33
CA THR A 381 -1.15 -7.32 -21.53
C THR A 381 -1.86 -7.19 -20.22
#